data_AF-A0A9D5JGT4-F1
#
_entry.id   AF-A0A9D5JGT4-F1
#
_cell.length_a   1.000
_cell.length_b   1.000
_cell.length_c   1.000
_cell.angle_alpha   90.00
_cell.angle_beta   90.00
_cell.angle_gamma   90.00
#
_symmetry.space_group_name_H-M   'P 1'
#
loop_
_entity.id
_entity.type
_entity.pdbx_description
1 polymer ?
#
loop_
_entity_poly.entity_id
_entity_poly.type
_entity_poly.pdbx_seq_one_letter_code
_entity_poly.pdbx_strand_id
1 'polypeptide(L)'
;MMNEFGSLLQRVTGGNADPQALEQAATDHVSSMDTDELSGHLQTAAQNAQQNGQGGLAQQITSIVSEKGADPQGLKDAAISFIKSNPQVLTHFAPPFAQGLLNRVNL
;
A
#
# COMPACT_ATOMS: atom_id res chain seq x y z
N MET A 1 -13.97 -9.94 12.65
CA MET A 1 -13.19 -8.82 12.08
C MET A 1 -11.68 -9.06 12.06
N MET A 2 -10.95 -9.18 13.18
CA MET A 2 -9.47 -9.39 13.15
C MET A 2 -9.02 -10.65 12.36
N ASN A 3 -9.73 -11.78 12.51
CA ASN A 3 -9.42 -13.01 11.77
C ASN A 3 -9.70 -12.92 10.26
N GLU A 4 -10.72 -12.14 9.87
CA GLU A 4 -11.09 -11.94 8.46
C GLU A 4 -10.09 -11.02 7.77
N PHE A 5 -9.69 -9.94 8.44
CA PHE A 5 -8.63 -9.05 7.96
C PHE A 5 -7.30 -9.79 7.76
N GLY A 6 -6.88 -10.61 8.73
CA GLY A 6 -5.64 -11.39 8.61
C GLY A 6 -5.68 -12.38 7.45
N SER A 7 -6.81 -13.08 7.28
CA SER A 7 -7.00 -14.04 6.17
C SER A 7 -7.00 -13.35 4.80
N LEU A 8 -7.64 -12.18 4.71
CA LEU A 8 -7.70 -11.37 3.49
C LEU A 8 -6.33 -10.79 3.13
N LEU A 9 -5.63 -10.23 4.13
CA LEU A 9 -4.27 -9.74 3.97
C LEU A 9 -3.35 -10.86 3.47
N GLN A 10 -3.42 -12.05 4.07
CA GLN A 10 -2.63 -13.20 3.65
C GLN A 10 -2.97 -13.68 2.22
N ARG A 11 -4.24 -13.60 1.81
CA ARG A 11 -4.64 -13.95 0.44
C ARG A 11 -4.06 -12.97 -0.58
N VAL A 12 -4.13 -11.67 -0.30
CA VAL A 12 -3.58 -10.62 -1.17
C VAL A 12 -2.06 -10.68 -1.23
N THR A 13 -1.40 -10.74 -0.07
CA THR A 13 0.07 -10.75 0.02
C THR A 13 0.67 -12.09 -0.43
N GLY A 14 -0.11 -13.17 -0.37
CA GLY A 14 0.25 -14.50 -0.88
C GLY A 14 -0.01 -14.70 -2.37
N GLY A 15 -0.43 -13.66 -3.11
CA GLY A 15 -0.65 -13.72 -4.57
C GLY A 15 -1.91 -14.45 -5.02
N ASN A 16 -2.85 -14.72 -4.10
CA ASN A 16 -4.11 -15.41 -4.35
C ASN A 16 -5.31 -14.45 -4.49
N ALA A 17 -5.05 -13.15 -4.58
CA ALA A 17 -6.07 -12.16 -4.87
C ALA A 17 -6.08 -11.80 -6.36
N ASP A 18 -7.25 -11.43 -6.87
CA ASP A 18 -7.39 -10.92 -8.22
C ASP A 18 -6.58 -9.61 -8.36
N PRO A 19 -5.57 -9.55 -9.26
CA PRO A 19 -4.77 -8.35 -9.47
C PRO A 19 -5.60 -7.14 -9.91
N GLN A 20 -6.70 -7.36 -10.64
CA GLN A 20 -7.60 -6.27 -11.08
C GLN A 20 -8.40 -5.72 -9.89
N ALA A 21 -8.91 -6.60 -9.02
CA ALA A 21 -9.60 -6.18 -7.80
C ALA A 21 -8.67 -5.42 -6.85
N LEU A 22 -7.40 -5.86 -6.72
CA LEU A 22 -6.41 -5.17 -5.91
C LEU A 22 -6.07 -3.79 -6.46
N GLU A 23 -5.89 -3.67 -7.78
CA GLU A 23 -5.62 -2.39 -8.45
C GLU A 23 -6.77 -1.42 -8.29
N GLN A 24 -8.01 -1.88 -8.46
CA GLN A 24 -9.20 -1.05 -8.28
C GLN A 24 -9.35 -0.61 -6.82
N ALA A 25 -9.17 -1.52 -5.87
CA ALA A 25 -9.21 -1.20 -4.44
C ALA A 25 -8.11 -0.21 -4.03
N ALA A 26 -6.90 -0.38 -4.56
CA ALA A 26 -5.78 0.54 -4.33
C ALA A 26 -6.10 1.92 -4.91
N THR A 27 -6.63 1.98 -6.14
CA THR A 27 -7.08 3.21 -6.78
C THR A 27 -8.14 3.90 -5.93
N ASP A 28 -9.24 3.23 -5.61
CA ASP A 28 -10.34 3.79 -4.83
C ASP A 28 -9.90 4.27 -3.44
N HIS A 29 -8.97 3.55 -2.81
CA HIS A 29 -8.44 3.93 -1.50
C HIS A 29 -7.52 5.15 -1.60
N VAL A 30 -6.51 5.09 -2.46
CA VAL A 30 -5.47 6.13 -2.60
C VAL A 30 -6.03 7.41 -3.21
N SER A 31 -6.95 7.31 -4.17
CA SER A 31 -7.61 8.47 -4.77
C SER A 31 -8.43 9.26 -3.74
N SER A 32 -9.00 8.59 -2.73
CA SER A 32 -9.77 9.23 -1.65
C SER A 32 -8.91 9.90 -0.57
N MET A 33 -7.59 9.68 -0.56
CA MET A 33 -6.67 10.29 0.42
C MET A 33 -6.15 11.64 -0.04
N ASP A 34 -5.81 12.49 0.94
CA ASP A 34 -4.98 13.66 0.70
C ASP A 34 -3.51 13.24 0.49
N THR A 35 -2.78 14.04 -0.29
CA THR A 35 -1.38 13.73 -0.66
C THR A 35 -0.45 13.69 0.56
N ASP A 36 -0.68 14.53 1.56
CA ASP A 36 0.10 14.55 2.81
C ASP A 36 -0.16 13.28 3.64
N GLU A 37 -1.42 12.85 3.70
CA GLU A 37 -1.81 11.60 4.38
C GLU A 37 -1.18 10.38 3.70
N LEU A 38 -1.28 10.30 2.38
CA LEU A 38 -0.66 9.24 1.58
C LEU A 38 0.87 9.21 1.78
N SER A 39 1.52 10.38 1.75
CA SER A 39 2.96 10.50 2.00
C SER A 39 3.33 9.97 3.39
N GLY A 40 2.55 10.31 4.42
CA GLY A 40 2.74 9.80 5.78
C GLY A 40 2.60 8.28 5.89
N HIS A 41 1.62 7.70 5.20
CA HIS A 41 1.45 6.25 5.13
C HIS A 41 2.61 5.55 4.42
N LEU A 42 3.09 6.10 3.30
CA LEU A 42 4.26 5.58 2.59
C LEU A 42 5.52 5.66 3.45
N GLN A 43 5.75 6.79 4.13
CA GLN A 43 6.90 6.93 5.04
C GLN A 43 6.84 5.92 6.19
N THR A 44 5.65 5.71 6.77
CA THR A 44 5.45 4.68 7.81
C THR A 44 5.74 3.28 7.26
N ALA A 45 5.27 2.96 6.06
CA ALA A 45 5.54 1.69 5.41
C ALA A 45 7.04 1.49 5.12
N ALA A 46 7.75 2.53 4.69
CA ALA A 46 9.20 2.50 4.50
C ALA A 46 9.94 2.22 5.81
N GLN A 47 9.57 2.89 6.89
CA GLN A 47 10.17 2.67 8.22
C GLN A 47 9.93 1.25 8.71
N ASN A 48 8.70 0.75 8.59
CA ASN A 48 8.36 -0.62 8.98
C ASN A 48 9.11 -1.64 8.12
N ALA A 49 9.19 -1.45 6.81
CA ALA A 49 9.97 -2.32 5.92
C ALA A 49 11.45 -2.36 6.34
N GLN A 50 12.05 -1.20 6.63
CA GLN A 50 13.43 -1.09 7.09
C GLN A 50 13.64 -1.86 8.40
N GLN A 51 12.75 -1.69 9.38
CA GLN A 51 12.83 -2.38 10.69
C GLN A 51 12.69 -3.90 10.57
N ASN A 52 11.96 -4.38 9.57
CA ASN A 52 11.78 -5.80 9.29
C ASN A 52 12.88 -6.40 8.38
N GLY A 53 13.97 -5.67 8.15
CA GLY A 53 15.09 -6.14 7.32
C GLY A 53 14.83 -6.07 5.81
N GLN A 54 13.74 -5.44 5.37
CA GLN A 54 13.38 -5.26 3.97
C GLN A 54 13.87 -3.91 3.43
N GLY A 55 15.18 -3.66 3.57
CA GLY A 55 15.78 -2.37 3.20
C GLY A 55 15.60 -1.99 1.72
N GLY A 56 15.57 -2.97 0.81
CA GLY A 56 15.28 -2.71 -0.61
C GLY A 56 13.86 -2.19 -0.83
N LEU A 57 12.87 -2.74 -0.13
CA LEU A 57 11.49 -2.27 -0.20
C LEU A 57 11.35 -0.88 0.43
N ALA A 58 12.01 -0.64 1.57
CA ALA A 58 12.04 0.66 2.22
C ALA A 58 12.63 1.75 1.31
N GLN A 59 13.72 1.44 0.60
CA GLN A 59 14.33 2.35 -0.37
C GLN A 59 13.38 2.68 -1.51
N GLN A 60 12.69 1.69 -2.09
CA GLN A 60 11.74 1.91 -3.17
C GLN A 60 10.59 2.84 -2.75
N ILE A 61 10.01 2.62 -1.56
CA ILE A 61 8.96 3.49 -1.03
C ILE A 61 9.49 4.91 -0.79
N THR A 62 10.69 5.02 -0.22
CA THR A 62 11.33 6.32 0.02
C THR A 62 11.56 7.08 -1.28
N SER A 63 12.04 6.40 -2.34
CA SER A 63 12.21 6.98 -3.66
C SER A 63 10.90 7.51 -4.24
N ILE A 64 9.79 6.77 -4.10
CA ILE A 64 8.46 7.24 -4.54
C ILE A 64 8.11 8.56 -3.86
N VAL A 65 8.24 8.64 -2.53
CA VAL A 65 7.91 9.86 -1.77
C VAL A 65 8.86 11.01 -2.13
N SER A 66 10.16 10.75 -2.28
CA SER A 66 11.14 11.78 -2.64
C SER A 66 10.96 12.33 -4.05
N GLU A 67 10.64 11.47 -5.03
CA GLU A 67 10.52 11.87 -6.43
C GLU A 67 9.14 12.46 -6.77
N LYS A 68 8.09 11.94 -6.11
CA LYS A 68 6.69 12.26 -6.45
C LYS A 68 5.95 13.01 -5.34
N GLY A 69 6.52 13.20 -4.16
CA GLY A 69 5.82 13.84 -3.03
C GLY A 69 5.33 15.27 -3.31
N ALA A 70 5.96 15.99 -4.23
CA ALA A 70 5.53 17.33 -4.66
C ALA A 70 4.49 17.31 -5.81
N ASP A 71 4.22 16.14 -6.40
CA ASP A 71 3.24 15.91 -7.46
C ASP A 71 2.10 15.03 -6.92
N PRO A 72 0.97 15.63 -6.50
CA PRO A 72 -0.17 14.92 -5.93
C PRO A 72 -0.66 13.73 -6.75
N GLN A 73 -0.78 13.89 -8.07
CA GLN A 73 -1.27 12.81 -8.95
C GLN A 73 -0.16 11.79 -9.19
N GLY A 74 1.07 12.24 -9.44
CA GLY A 74 2.22 11.36 -9.60
C GLY A 74 2.49 10.48 -8.38
N LEU A 75 2.27 10.98 -7.16
CA LEU A 75 2.41 10.19 -5.92
C LEU A 75 1.34 9.11 -5.82
N LYS A 76 0.08 9.47 -6.12
CA LYS A 76 -1.06 8.54 -6.09
C LYS A 76 -0.85 7.41 -7.10
N ASP A 77 -0.51 7.75 -8.33
CA ASP A 77 -0.26 6.79 -9.40
C ASP A 77 0.92 5.86 -9.06
N ALA A 78 2.02 6.42 -8.54
CA ALA A 78 3.17 5.64 -8.11
C ALA A 78 2.83 4.71 -6.95
N ALA A 79 2.06 5.16 -5.96
CA ALA A 79 1.63 4.34 -4.84
C ALA A 79 0.72 3.17 -5.28
N ILE A 80 -0.25 3.43 -6.16
CA ILE A 80 -1.15 2.40 -6.71
C ILE A 80 -0.34 1.36 -7.48
N SER A 81 0.51 1.81 -8.41
CA SER A 81 1.39 0.95 -9.21
C SER A 81 2.31 0.09 -8.34
N PHE A 82 2.85 0.70 -7.28
CA PHE A 82 3.73 0.04 -6.34
C PHE A 82 3.02 -1.05 -5.52
N ILE A 83 1.83 -0.76 -4.98
CA ILE A 83 1.01 -1.72 -4.22
C ILE A 83 0.61 -2.90 -5.11
N LYS A 84 0.18 -2.63 -6.34
CA LYS A 84 -0.17 -3.67 -7.32
C LYS A 84 1.00 -4.58 -7.63
N SER A 85 2.19 -4.00 -7.83
CA SER A 85 3.40 -4.75 -8.18
C SER A 85 4.04 -5.45 -6.98
N ASN A 86 3.75 -4.97 -5.76
CA ASN A 86 4.32 -5.47 -4.52
C ASN A 86 3.24 -5.67 -3.44
N PRO A 87 2.26 -6.57 -3.61
CA PRO A 87 1.15 -6.73 -2.65
C PRO A 87 1.62 -7.00 -1.22
N GLN A 88 2.78 -7.63 -1.04
CA GLN A 88 3.44 -7.87 0.24
C GLN A 88 3.71 -6.58 1.04
N VAL A 89 3.81 -5.42 0.37
CA VAL A 89 4.01 -4.13 1.02
C VAL A 89 2.89 -3.79 2.01
N LEU A 90 1.68 -4.31 1.78
CA LEU A 90 0.53 -4.07 2.65
C LEU A 90 0.75 -4.53 4.10
N THR A 91 1.69 -5.46 4.32
CA THR A 91 2.11 -5.89 5.67
C THR A 91 2.95 -4.85 6.42
N HIS A 92 3.53 -3.89 5.70
CA HIS A 92 4.34 -2.81 6.26
C HIS A 92 3.55 -1.52 6.45
N PHE A 93 2.42 -1.36 5.76
CA PHE A 93 1.52 -0.24 6.03
C PHE A 93 0.92 -0.35 7.43
N ALA A 94 0.56 0.80 7.99
CA ALA A 94 -0.19 0.84 9.24
C ALA A 94 -1.53 0.06 9.08
N PRO A 95 -2.00 -0.65 10.12
CA PRO A 95 -3.22 -1.44 10.02
C PRO A 95 -4.44 -0.69 9.45
N PRO A 96 -4.70 0.59 9.77
CA PRO A 96 -5.83 1.32 9.19
C PRO A 96 -5.77 1.47 7.67
N PHE A 97 -4.58 1.68 7.11
CA PHE A 97 -4.39 1.79 5.66
C PHE A 97 -4.68 0.45 4.97
N ALA A 98 -4.06 -0.63 5.46
CA ALA A 98 -4.28 -1.96 4.92
C ALA A 98 -5.76 -2.36 5.03
N GLN A 99 -6.43 -2.06 6.16
CA GLN A 99 -7.87 -2.30 6.32
C GLN A 99 -8.71 -1.49 5.34
N GLY A 100 -8.41 -0.21 5.17
CA GLY A 100 -9.12 0.68 4.24
C GLY A 100 -9.05 0.16 2.81
N LEU A 101 -7.87 -0.25 2.36
CA LEU A 101 -7.68 -0.85 1.04
C LEU A 101 -8.41 -2.19 0.92
N LEU A 102 -8.20 -3.11 1.86
CA LEU A 102 -8.74 -4.47 1.79
C LEU A 102 -10.27 -4.51 1.86
N ASN A 103 -10.91 -3.56 2.56
CA ASN A 103 -12.38 -3.43 2.57
C ASN A 103 -12.97 -3.08 1.18
N ARG A 104 -12.14 -2.61 0.24
CA ARG A 104 -12.52 -2.28 -1.14
C ARG A 104 -12.16 -3.39 -2.13
N VAL A 105 -11.41 -4.39 -1.69
CA VAL A 105 -11.12 -5.57 -2.52
C VAL A 105 -12.37 -6.45 -2.50
N ASN A 106 -13.20 -6.32 -3.53
CA ASN A 106 -14.30 -7.25 -3.77
C ASN A 106 -13.70 -8.58 -4.23
N LEU A 107 -13.61 -9.55 -3.31
CA LEU A 107 -13.18 -10.92 -3.58
C LEU A 107 -14.35 -11.89 -3.73
#